data_AF-A0A1I8J513-F1
#
_entry.id   AF-A0A1I8J513-F1
#
_cell.length_a   1.000
_cell.length_b   1.000
_cell.length_c   1.000
_cell.angle_alpha   90.00
_cell.angle_beta   90.00
_cell.angle_gamma   90.00
#
_symmetry.space_group_name_H-M   'P 1'
#
loop_
_entity.id
_entity.type
_entity.pdbx_description
1 polymer ?
#
loop_
_entity_poly.entity_id
_entity_poly.type
_entity_poly.pdbx_seq_one_letter_code
_entity_poly.pdbx_strand_id
1 'polypeptide(L)'
;MEGSIETDTAVMDPALIETRIGPAGKTLPELYRQFLIEYPARLADARMKTIRGFDLRFDSVMSAALALNQTLQSWNYSDEMQLGNSSFKAELMRNILKLDFIGLSGRVVFDNNGDRTSVVMIYQLRNLSRHLVGTYDPIENVLNWTSKFWFAGGSPPVDAPELLTRQLQLSEAGTIALTSASSIGIAVSIATVAVNFHYRELRLIKMSSPLVNNVIGAGCLMCYASCIVMAVNSHWAVSTGLCWTQTALLTIGYSAAFGAMLAKTWRVHRIFTNVKLRRVAIKDSHLFAVILLVLATDIVLLIAWGIIDPLTVKSVSLPSV
;
A
#
# COMPACT_ATOMS: atom_id res chain seq x y z
N MET A 1 19.66 15.88 1.78
CA MET A 1 20.47 15.86 0.53
C MET A 1 21.44 14.70 0.51
N GLU A 2 21.87 14.18 1.66
CA GLU A 2 22.71 12.98 1.67
C GLU A 2 22.00 11.78 1.00
N GLY A 3 22.72 11.07 0.12
CA GLY A 3 22.20 9.99 -0.70
C GLY A 3 21.57 10.42 -2.03
N SER A 4 21.44 11.73 -2.30
CA SER A 4 20.89 12.22 -3.58
C SER A 4 21.75 11.77 -4.77
N ILE A 5 21.07 11.43 -5.86
CA ILE A 5 21.71 11.05 -7.11
C ILE A 5 21.66 12.27 -8.02
N GLU A 6 22.83 12.66 -8.53
CA GLU A 6 23.01 13.74 -9.48
C GLU A 6 23.54 13.15 -10.78
N THR A 7 23.08 13.66 -11.91
CA THR A 7 23.65 13.31 -13.21
C THR A 7 24.28 14.56 -13.81
N ASP A 8 25.45 14.40 -14.40
CA ASP A 8 26.18 15.47 -15.06
C ASP A 8 26.71 14.98 -16.40
N THR A 9 26.57 15.81 -17.42
CA THR A 9 27.14 15.59 -18.77
C THR A 9 28.45 16.34 -18.94
N ALA A 10 28.82 17.19 -17.97
CA ALA A 10 30.12 17.81 -17.94
C ALA A 10 31.19 16.71 -17.88
N VAL A 11 32.07 16.72 -18.87
CA VAL A 11 33.21 15.80 -19.02
C VAL A 11 34.26 16.12 -17.95
N MET A 12 33.91 15.95 -16.68
CA MET A 12 34.62 16.61 -15.59
C MET A 12 34.69 15.73 -14.34
N ASP A 13 35.18 14.50 -14.50
CA ASP A 13 35.99 13.94 -13.42
C ASP A 13 37.39 14.57 -13.56
N PRO A 14 37.85 15.40 -12.59
CA PRO A 14 39.19 15.99 -12.62
C PRO A 14 40.30 14.94 -12.83
N ALA A 15 40.10 13.72 -12.32
CA ALA A 15 41.06 12.63 -12.48
C ALA A 15 41.20 12.13 -13.93
N LEU A 16 40.12 12.21 -14.73
CA LEU A 16 40.13 11.83 -16.15
C LEU A 16 40.65 12.96 -17.06
N ILE A 17 40.46 14.22 -16.64
CA ILE A 17 40.90 15.40 -17.41
C ILE A 17 42.42 15.58 -17.38
N GLU A 18 43.04 15.38 -16.22
CA GLU A 18 44.47 15.65 -16.05
C GLU A 18 45.36 14.64 -16.79
N THR A 19 44.80 13.50 -17.20
CA THR A 19 45.55 12.38 -17.78
C THR A 19 45.33 12.20 -19.29
N ARG A 20 44.27 12.76 -19.88
CA ARG A 20 43.96 12.58 -21.31
C ARG A 20 44.81 13.52 -22.18
N ILE A 21 45.52 12.95 -23.14
CA ILE A 21 46.27 13.67 -24.18
C ILE A 21 45.30 14.01 -25.33
N GLY A 22 45.17 15.29 -25.62
CA GLY A 22 44.32 15.77 -26.71
C GLY A 22 44.95 15.62 -28.10
N PRO A 23 44.22 15.99 -29.16
CA PRO A 23 44.72 15.92 -30.54
C PRO A 23 45.97 16.77 -30.81
N ALA A 24 46.26 17.76 -29.95
CA ALA A 24 47.48 18.57 -29.99
C ALA A 24 48.69 17.92 -29.30
N GLY A 25 48.60 16.65 -28.85
CA GLY A 25 49.67 15.93 -28.17
C GLY A 25 49.98 16.44 -26.75
N LYS A 26 49.09 17.26 -26.18
CA LYS A 26 49.23 17.86 -24.84
C LYS A 26 48.00 17.55 -23.98
N THR A 27 48.18 17.56 -22.66
CA THR A 27 47.05 17.46 -21.72
C THR A 27 46.27 18.78 -21.66
N LEU A 28 45.02 18.73 -21.17
CA LEU A 28 44.20 19.94 -21.02
C LEU A 28 44.88 21.01 -20.14
N PRO A 29 45.48 20.67 -18.98
CA PRO A 29 46.19 21.66 -18.15
C PRO A 29 47.41 22.26 -18.85
N GLU A 30 48.17 21.46 -19.59
CA GLU A 30 49.34 21.94 -20.34
C GLU A 30 48.94 22.90 -21.45
N LEU A 31 47.93 22.54 -22.25
CA LEU A 31 47.45 23.37 -23.34
C LEU A 31 46.84 24.68 -22.81
N TYR A 32 46.09 24.60 -21.72
CA TYR A 32 45.53 25.78 -21.06
C TYR A 32 46.61 26.70 -20.49
N ARG A 33 47.67 26.15 -19.88
CA ARG A 33 48.83 26.94 -19.43
C ARG A 33 49.53 27.63 -20.59
N GLN A 34 49.74 26.94 -21.69
CA GLN A 34 50.35 27.54 -22.89
C GLN A 34 49.48 28.68 -23.42
N PHE A 35 48.17 28.48 -23.51
CA PHE A 35 47.23 29.53 -23.93
C PHE A 35 47.33 30.78 -23.05
N LEU A 36 47.45 30.63 -21.73
CA LEU A 36 47.61 31.77 -20.82
C LEU A 36 48.95 32.50 -20.98
N ILE A 37 50.03 31.78 -21.32
CA ILE A 37 51.35 32.38 -21.59
C ILE A 37 51.31 33.20 -22.88
N GLU A 38 50.65 32.67 -23.92
CA GLU A 38 50.54 33.33 -25.22
C GLU A 38 49.63 34.57 -25.18
N TYR A 39 48.58 34.54 -24.34
CA TYR A 39 47.62 35.63 -24.20
C TYR A 39 47.59 36.20 -22.78
N PRO A 40 48.64 36.90 -22.33
CA PRO A 40 48.77 37.34 -20.95
C PRO A 40 47.69 38.35 -20.52
N ALA A 41 47.13 39.11 -21.47
CA ALA A 41 46.00 40.00 -21.22
C ALA A 41 44.74 39.26 -20.69
N ARG A 42 44.61 37.96 -20.98
CA ARG A 42 43.49 37.11 -20.53
C ARG A 42 43.61 36.70 -19.07
N LEU A 43 44.82 36.71 -18.48
CA LEU A 43 45.03 36.46 -17.04
C LEU A 43 44.40 37.56 -16.16
N ALA A 44 44.30 38.79 -16.69
CA ALA A 44 43.71 39.93 -15.99
C ALA A 44 42.17 39.89 -15.95
N ASP A 45 41.52 39.11 -16.82
CA ASP A 45 40.06 38.98 -16.84
C ASP A 45 39.58 37.95 -15.80
N ALA A 46 38.84 38.43 -14.80
CA ALA A 46 38.27 37.58 -13.75
C ALA A 46 37.34 36.48 -14.28
N ARG A 47 36.74 36.65 -15.47
CA ARG A 47 35.79 35.69 -16.06
C ARG A 47 36.45 34.49 -16.73
N MET A 48 37.73 34.58 -17.11
CA MET A 48 38.45 33.53 -17.83
C MET A 48 39.39 32.72 -16.95
N LYS A 49 39.30 32.82 -15.61
CA LYS A 49 40.19 32.12 -14.70
C LYS A 49 39.95 30.61 -14.62
N THR A 50 38.86 30.11 -15.18
CA THR A 50 38.47 28.70 -15.06
C THR A 50 38.89 27.90 -16.30
N ILE A 51 39.63 26.81 -16.09
CA ILE A 51 39.91 25.79 -17.11
C ILE A 51 38.62 25.12 -17.64
N ARG A 52 37.53 25.19 -16.86
CA ARG A 52 36.23 24.61 -17.21
C ARG A 52 35.65 25.23 -18.48
N GLY A 53 35.28 24.39 -19.45
CA GLY A 53 34.72 24.80 -20.73
C GLY A 53 35.77 25.32 -21.73
N PHE A 54 37.07 25.30 -21.39
CA PHE A 54 38.13 25.55 -22.38
C PHE A 54 38.19 24.42 -23.42
N ASP A 55 38.09 23.19 -22.94
CA ASP A 55 37.97 21.95 -23.72
C ASP A 55 36.80 22.02 -24.73
N LEU A 56 35.61 22.40 -24.28
CA LEU A 56 34.43 22.51 -25.15
C LEU A 56 34.61 23.55 -26.26
N ARG A 57 35.18 24.71 -25.93
CA ARG A 57 35.43 25.80 -26.90
C ARG A 57 36.49 25.40 -27.91
N PHE A 58 37.55 24.76 -27.46
CA PHE A 58 38.60 24.23 -28.34
C PHE A 58 38.01 23.21 -29.31
N ASP A 59 37.24 22.25 -28.79
CA ASP A 59 36.62 21.21 -29.61
C ASP A 59 35.56 21.77 -30.56
N SER A 60 34.89 22.86 -30.20
CA SER A 60 33.97 23.57 -31.11
C SER A 60 34.70 24.16 -32.31
N VAL A 61 35.84 24.84 -32.09
CA VAL A 61 36.67 25.38 -33.17
C VAL A 61 37.28 24.26 -34.01
N MET A 62 37.74 23.19 -33.36
CA MET A 62 38.26 22.00 -34.04
C MET A 62 37.19 21.34 -34.93
N SER A 63 35.96 21.21 -34.43
CA SER A 63 34.83 20.67 -35.20
C SER A 63 34.56 21.51 -36.45
N ALA A 64 34.52 22.84 -36.30
CA ALA A 64 34.36 23.74 -37.44
C ALA A 64 35.50 23.59 -38.45
N ALA A 65 36.75 23.53 -38.00
CA ALA A 65 37.91 23.37 -38.86
C ALA A 65 37.90 22.03 -39.63
N LEU A 66 37.58 20.92 -38.96
CA LEU A 66 37.50 19.59 -39.58
C LEU A 66 36.38 19.51 -40.61
N ALA A 67 35.18 20.02 -40.28
CA ALA A 67 34.06 20.03 -41.21
C ALA A 67 34.32 20.94 -42.41
N LEU A 68 34.94 22.11 -42.20
CA LEU A 68 35.33 23.01 -43.29
C LEU A 68 36.36 22.34 -44.20
N ASN A 69 37.40 21.71 -43.64
CA ASN A 69 38.41 21.01 -44.41
C ASN A 69 37.78 19.92 -45.32
N GLN A 70 36.87 19.10 -44.78
CA GLN A 70 36.17 18.09 -45.57
C GLN A 70 35.30 18.70 -46.69
N THR A 71 34.59 19.79 -46.38
CA THR A 71 33.73 20.48 -47.35
C THR A 71 34.55 21.15 -48.46
N LEU A 72 35.71 21.68 -48.11
CA LEU A 72 36.63 22.34 -49.03
C LEU A 72 37.37 21.36 -49.96
N GLN A 73 37.46 20.08 -49.60
CA GLN A 73 38.01 19.04 -50.49
C GLN A 73 37.07 18.72 -51.66
N SER A 74 35.76 18.91 -51.50
CA SER A 74 34.77 18.66 -52.54
C SER A 74 34.37 19.91 -53.33
N TRP A 75 34.90 21.09 -52.97
CA TRP A 75 34.51 22.37 -53.56
C TRP A 75 35.63 23.01 -54.38
N ASN A 76 35.30 23.57 -55.55
CA ASN A 76 36.27 24.26 -56.40
C ASN A 76 36.35 25.76 -56.03
N TYR A 77 37.57 26.28 -55.83
CA TYR A 77 37.86 27.55 -55.16
C TYR A 77 37.65 28.82 -56.02
N SER A 78 36.79 28.78 -57.02
CA SER A 78 36.80 29.79 -58.09
C SER A 78 35.98 31.06 -57.82
N ASP A 79 34.99 31.05 -56.91
CA ASP A 79 34.01 32.13 -56.77
C ASP A 79 33.82 32.65 -55.34
N GLU A 80 33.41 33.91 -55.21
CA GLU A 80 32.96 34.54 -53.97
C GLU A 80 31.86 33.69 -53.28
N MET A 81 32.19 33.15 -52.11
CA MET A 81 31.33 32.17 -51.43
C MET A 81 30.14 32.83 -50.72
N GLN A 82 28.94 32.64 -51.28
CA GLN A 82 27.71 33.11 -50.65
C GLN A 82 27.28 32.15 -49.51
N LEU A 83 27.41 32.60 -48.26
CA LEU A 83 27.12 31.79 -47.05
C LEU A 83 25.63 31.65 -46.67
N GLY A 84 24.75 32.47 -47.27
CA GLY A 84 23.35 32.57 -46.85
C GLY A 84 22.48 31.36 -47.21
N ASN A 85 22.52 30.94 -48.48
CA ASN A 85 21.58 29.94 -49.02
C ASN A 85 22.22 29.06 -50.12
N SER A 86 23.45 28.60 -49.86
CA SER A 86 24.23 27.82 -50.80
C SER A 86 24.18 26.33 -50.48
N SER A 87 24.31 25.51 -51.53
CA SER A 87 24.62 24.08 -51.41
C SER A 87 25.84 23.82 -50.52
N PHE A 88 26.78 24.76 -50.46
CA PHE A 88 27.90 24.76 -49.54
C PHE A 88 27.48 24.69 -48.06
N LYS A 89 26.48 25.47 -47.64
CA LYS A 89 25.96 25.42 -46.25
C LYS A 89 25.36 24.06 -45.93
N ALA A 90 24.61 23.47 -46.86
CA ALA A 90 24.02 22.15 -46.68
C ALA A 90 25.08 21.06 -46.57
N GLU A 91 26.13 21.12 -47.40
CA GLU A 91 27.24 20.18 -47.35
C GLU A 91 28.10 20.36 -46.09
N LEU A 92 28.35 21.60 -45.67
CA LEU A 92 29.04 21.90 -44.43
C LEU A 92 28.30 21.34 -43.22
N MET A 93 26.97 21.57 -43.14
CA MET A 93 26.15 21.01 -42.06
C MET A 93 26.15 19.48 -42.08
N ARG A 94 26.11 18.87 -43.27
CA ARG A 94 26.21 17.42 -43.42
C ARG A 94 27.54 16.88 -42.91
N ASN A 95 28.64 17.58 -43.19
CA ASN A 95 29.96 17.19 -42.72
C ASN A 95 30.10 17.39 -41.20
N ILE A 96 29.53 18.46 -40.62
CA ILE A 96 29.46 18.67 -39.17
C ILE A 96 28.77 17.48 -38.48
N LEU A 97 27.60 17.07 -38.97
CA LEU A 97 26.83 15.96 -38.39
C LEU A 97 27.51 14.59 -38.56
N LYS A 98 28.46 14.46 -39.50
CA LYS A 98 29.24 13.24 -39.73
C LYS A 98 30.55 13.20 -38.94
N LEU A 99 30.90 14.27 -38.22
CA LEU A 99 32.14 14.32 -37.46
C LEU A 99 32.14 13.26 -36.35
N ASP A 100 33.24 12.51 -36.29
CA ASP A 100 33.56 11.60 -35.21
C ASP A 100 35.07 11.69 -34.97
N PHE A 101 35.46 12.41 -33.92
CA PHE A 101 36.86 12.59 -33.57
C PHE A 101 37.06 12.67 -32.06
N ILE A 102 38.31 12.47 -31.62
CA ILE A 102 38.70 12.61 -30.22
C ILE A 102 39.22 14.03 -29.99
N GLY A 103 38.42 14.85 -29.31
CA GLY A 103 38.77 16.18 -28.85
C GLY A 103 39.38 16.18 -27.44
N LEU A 104 39.63 17.37 -26.89
CA LEU A 104 40.10 17.57 -25.52
C LEU A 104 39.08 17.12 -24.48
N SER A 105 37.80 17.35 -24.75
CA SER A 105 36.68 16.91 -23.91
C SER A 105 36.25 15.47 -24.25
N GLY A 106 37.05 14.70 -25.00
CA GLY A 106 36.75 13.34 -25.39
C GLY A 106 36.15 13.19 -26.77
N ARG A 107 35.50 12.05 -27.02
CA ARG A 107 34.86 11.79 -28.32
C ARG A 107 33.77 12.84 -28.57
N VAL A 108 33.82 13.46 -29.74
CA VAL A 108 32.87 14.49 -30.17
C VAL A 108 32.07 13.90 -31.32
N VAL A 109 30.78 13.70 -31.07
CA VAL A 109 29.79 13.23 -32.05
C VAL A 109 28.54 14.09 -31.87
N PHE A 110 27.92 14.46 -32.97
CA PHE A 110 26.67 15.23 -32.99
C PHE A 110 25.49 14.33 -33.33
N ASP A 111 24.36 14.54 -32.67
CA ASP A 111 23.11 13.89 -33.01
C ASP A 111 22.43 14.56 -34.22
N ASN A 112 21.28 14.03 -34.64
CA ASN A 112 20.54 14.58 -35.78
C ASN A 112 20.00 16.01 -35.55
N ASN A 113 19.90 16.44 -34.29
CA ASN A 113 19.48 17.79 -33.91
C ASN A 113 20.67 18.77 -33.88
N GLY A 114 21.91 18.28 -34.00
CA GLY A 114 23.13 19.05 -33.87
C GLY A 114 23.61 19.20 -32.41
N ASP A 115 22.98 18.50 -31.47
CA ASP A 115 23.42 18.44 -30.08
C ASP A 115 24.59 17.49 -29.95
N ARG A 116 25.53 17.83 -29.06
CA ARG A 116 26.67 16.96 -28.80
C ARG A 116 26.27 15.83 -27.87
N THR A 117 26.54 14.61 -28.31
CA THR A 117 26.38 13.40 -27.50
C THR A 117 27.61 13.22 -26.58
N SER A 118 27.39 13.24 -25.27
CA SER A 118 28.45 13.08 -24.25
C SER A 118 28.12 11.95 -23.28
N VAL A 119 29.16 11.32 -22.73
CA VAL A 119 29.01 10.35 -21.64
C VAL A 119 28.38 11.03 -20.42
N VAL A 120 27.32 10.44 -19.89
CA VAL A 120 26.64 10.91 -18.68
C VAL A 120 27.32 10.31 -17.46
N MET A 121 27.75 11.14 -16.52
CA MET A 121 28.32 10.73 -15.25
C MET A 121 27.24 10.73 -14.17
N ILE A 122 27.17 9.65 -13.40
CA ILE A 122 26.21 9.46 -12.32
C ILE A 122 26.95 9.59 -11.00
N TYR A 123 26.62 10.64 -10.25
CA TYR A 123 27.18 10.92 -8.93
C TYR A 123 26.18 10.62 -7.83
N GLN A 124 26.68 10.25 -6.66
CA GLN A 124 25.92 10.21 -5.44
C GLN A 124 26.58 11.09 -4.38
N LEU A 125 25.79 11.94 -3.74
CA LEU A 125 26.26 12.79 -2.65
C LEU A 125 26.35 11.96 -1.36
N ARG A 126 27.55 11.77 -0.81
CA ARG A 126 27.79 11.06 0.46
C ARG A 126 28.67 11.94 1.35
N ASN A 127 28.29 12.17 2.61
CA ASN A 127 29.05 13.08 3.50
C ASN A 127 29.40 14.42 2.83
N LEU A 128 28.45 15.03 2.11
CA LEU A 128 28.64 16.29 1.35
C LEU A 128 29.69 16.24 0.22
N SER A 129 30.22 15.06 -0.12
CA SER A 129 31.14 14.85 -1.23
C SER A 129 30.45 14.13 -2.38
N ARG A 130 30.75 14.52 -3.62
CA ARG A 130 30.28 13.84 -4.83
C ARG A 130 31.12 12.60 -5.09
N HIS A 131 30.50 11.44 -5.09
CA HIS A 131 31.15 10.18 -5.44
C HIS A 131 30.63 9.68 -6.80
N LEU A 132 31.54 9.40 -7.74
CA LEU A 132 31.17 8.80 -9.03
C LEU A 132 30.72 7.35 -8.82
N VAL A 133 29.50 7.05 -9.25
CA VAL A 133 28.87 5.73 -9.13
C VAL A 133 28.89 4.97 -10.44
N GLY A 134 28.69 5.67 -11.56
CA GLY A 134 28.77 5.06 -12.87
C GLY A 134 28.81 6.07 -14.01
N THR A 135 29.01 5.56 -15.21
CA THR A 135 28.99 6.32 -16.45
C THR A 135 28.06 5.63 -17.45
N TYR A 136 27.31 6.42 -18.20
CA TYR A 136 26.45 5.96 -19.27
C TYR A 136 26.94 6.55 -20.59
N ASP A 137 27.29 5.69 -21.54
CA ASP A 137 27.61 6.09 -22.91
C ASP A 137 26.35 5.98 -23.77
N PRO A 138 25.74 7.12 -24.17
CA PRO A 138 24.56 7.10 -25.04
C PRO A 138 24.86 6.67 -26.50
N ILE A 139 26.13 6.67 -26.94
CA ILE A 139 26.51 6.23 -28.30
C ILE A 139 26.54 4.71 -28.37
N GLU A 140 27.20 4.08 -27.39
CA GLU A 140 27.30 2.63 -27.31
C GLU A 140 26.10 1.99 -26.58
N ASN A 141 25.27 2.82 -25.92
CA ASN A 141 24.19 2.43 -25.04
C ASN A 141 24.65 1.51 -23.89
N VAL A 142 25.82 1.81 -23.32
CA VAL A 142 26.47 1.01 -22.28
C VAL A 142 26.47 1.78 -20.96
N LEU A 143 26.02 1.11 -19.90
CA LEU A 143 26.05 1.62 -18.52
C LEU A 143 27.13 0.90 -17.72
N ASN A 144 28.16 1.62 -17.32
CA ASN A 144 29.29 1.10 -16.56
C ASN A 144 29.23 1.57 -15.11
N TRP A 145 29.21 0.62 -14.17
CA TRP A 145 29.19 0.91 -12.74
C TRP A 145 30.60 0.86 -12.14
N THR A 146 31.05 1.98 -11.59
CA THR A 146 32.35 2.09 -10.91
C THR A 146 32.22 1.78 -9.42
N SER A 147 31.07 2.10 -8.82
CA SER A 147 30.79 1.80 -7.41
C SER A 147 29.33 1.45 -7.19
N LYS A 148 29.01 0.80 -6.06
CA LYS A 148 27.63 0.52 -5.65
C LYS A 148 27.00 1.77 -5.06
N PHE A 149 25.71 2.00 -5.29
CA PHE A 149 24.95 3.03 -4.57
C PHE A 149 24.93 2.75 -3.07
N TRP A 150 24.89 3.82 -2.30
CA TRP A 150 24.72 3.80 -0.86
C TRP A 150 23.34 4.31 -0.50
N PHE A 151 22.57 3.53 0.25
CA PHE A 151 21.29 3.95 0.81
C PHE A 151 21.33 3.66 2.30
N ALA A 152 20.70 4.52 3.12
CA ALA A 152 20.70 4.35 4.57
C ALA A 152 20.13 2.98 5.02
N GLY A 153 19.13 2.46 4.29
CA GLY A 153 18.54 1.14 4.53
C GLY A 153 19.22 -0.02 3.80
N GLY A 154 20.36 0.21 3.13
CA GLY A 154 21.07 -0.80 2.33
C GLY A 154 20.47 -1.07 0.94
N SER A 155 19.19 -0.73 0.72
CA SER A 155 18.49 -0.83 -0.57
C SER A 155 17.85 0.49 -0.98
N PRO A 156 17.57 0.67 -2.30
CA PRO A 156 16.78 1.81 -2.77
C PRO A 156 15.41 1.85 -2.08
N PRO A 157 14.90 3.05 -1.71
CA PRO A 157 13.56 3.18 -1.17
C PRO A 157 12.51 2.78 -2.21
N VAL A 158 11.40 2.22 -1.73
CA VAL A 158 10.21 1.92 -2.54
C VAL A 158 9.48 3.23 -2.91
N ASP A 159 8.77 3.21 -4.03
CA ASP A 159 8.04 4.34 -4.60
C ASP A 159 6.80 4.75 -3.81
N ALA A 160 6.16 3.78 -3.15
CA ALA A 160 4.97 3.97 -2.32
C ALA A 160 5.01 3.09 -1.06
N PRO A 161 4.31 3.49 0.02
CA PRO A 161 4.16 2.63 1.19
C PRO A 161 3.33 1.39 0.87
N GLU A 162 3.71 0.26 1.45
CA GLU A 162 2.94 -0.97 1.36
C GLU A 162 1.67 -0.88 2.22
N LEU A 163 0.51 -1.13 1.61
CA LEU A 163 -0.78 -1.09 2.29
C LEU A 163 -1.05 -2.43 2.99
N LEU A 164 -0.95 -2.44 4.31
CA LEU A 164 -1.29 -3.61 5.13
C LEU A 164 -2.76 -3.57 5.55
N THR A 165 -3.59 -4.38 4.91
CA THR A 165 -4.99 -4.56 5.31
C THR A 165 -5.11 -5.56 6.45
N ARG A 166 -5.46 -5.08 7.65
CA ARG A 166 -5.73 -5.94 8.82
C ARG A 166 -7.21 -5.94 9.15
N GLN A 167 -7.78 -7.13 9.33
CA GLN A 167 -9.15 -7.26 9.83
C GLN A 167 -9.18 -6.90 11.32
N LEU A 168 -10.10 -6.00 11.69
CA LEU A 168 -10.39 -5.70 13.09
C LEU A 168 -11.24 -6.83 13.66
N GLN A 169 -10.68 -7.56 14.62
CA GLN A 169 -11.35 -8.64 15.35
C GLN A 169 -11.63 -8.18 16.79
N LEU A 170 -12.57 -8.85 17.48
CA LEU A 170 -12.71 -8.67 18.93
C LEU A 170 -11.37 -8.98 19.62
N SER A 171 -11.08 -8.25 20.69
CA SER A 171 -9.90 -8.54 21.53
C SER A 171 -9.94 -9.99 22.01
N GLU A 172 -8.79 -10.66 22.00
CA GLU A 172 -8.64 -12.05 22.46
C GLU A 172 -9.18 -12.21 23.90
N ALA A 173 -8.88 -11.25 24.78
CA ALA A 173 -9.37 -11.25 26.15
C ALA A 173 -10.91 -11.21 26.24
N GLY A 174 -11.56 -10.42 25.38
CA GLY A 174 -13.02 -10.33 25.30
C GLY A 174 -13.65 -11.64 24.81
N THR A 175 -13.02 -12.29 23.82
CA THR A 175 -13.47 -13.58 23.29
C THR A 175 -13.38 -14.68 24.34
N ILE A 176 -12.28 -14.73 25.10
CA ILE A 176 -12.08 -15.71 26.19
C ILE A 176 -13.10 -15.47 27.32
N ALA A 177 -13.31 -14.22 27.73
CA ALA A 177 -14.28 -13.89 28.78
C ALA A 177 -15.71 -14.28 28.39
N LEU A 178 -16.13 -13.96 27.16
CA LEU A 178 -17.49 -14.26 26.69
C LEU A 178 -17.74 -15.77 26.57
N THR A 179 -16.80 -16.51 25.99
CA THR A 179 -16.93 -17.97 25.78
C THR A 179 -16.89 -18.75 27.09
N SER A 180 -16.03 -18.37 28.03
CA SER A 180 -15.98 -18.98 29.37
C SER A 180 -17.26 -18.71 30.17
N ALA A 181 -17.74 -17.46 30.23
CA ALA A 181 -18.98 -17.11 30.91
C ALA A 181 -20.19 -17.85 30.31
N SER A 182 -20.27 -17.92 28.98
CA SER A 182 -21.36 -18.64 28.29
C SER A 182 -21.32 -20.14 28.57
N SER A 183 -20.12 -20.75 28.62
CA SER A 183 -19.95 -22.18 28.93
C SER A 183 -20.40 -22.51 30.36
N ILE A 184 -20.08 -21.65 31.32
CA ILE A 184 -20.57 -21.76 32.70
C ILE A 184 -22.10 -21.65 32.73
N GLY A 185 -22.67 -20.66 32.01
CA GLY A 185 -24.11 -20.49 31.88
C GLY A 185 -24.83 -21.72 31.30
N ILE A 186 -24.24 -22.35 30.30
CA ILE A 186 -24.73 -23.62 29.71
C ILE A 186 -24.73 -24.74 30.76
N ALA A 187 -23.62 -24.93 31.47
CA ALA A 187 -23.51 -25.97 32.49
C ALA A 187 -24.57 -25.78 33.60
N VAL A 188 -24.76 -24.55 34.07
CA VAL A 188 -25.78 -24.20 35.07
C VAL A 188 -27.19 -24.43 34.53
N SER A 189 -27.46 -24.06 33.27
CA SER A 189 -28.76 -24.28 32.64
C SER A 189 -29.09 -25.77 32.50
N ILE A 190 -28.12 -26.59 32.08
CA ILE A 190 -28.29 -28.05 31.99
C ILE A 190 -28.52 -28.65 33.38
N ALA A 191 -27.73 -28.25 34.38
CA ALA A 191 -27.87 -28.75 35.75
C ALA A 191 -29.26 -28.41 36.35
N THR A 192 -29.73 -27.17 36.16
CA THR A 192 -31.04 -26.74 36.66
C THR A 192 -32.20 -27.44 35.97
N VAL A 193 -32.12 -27.70 34.66
CA VAL A 193 -33.11 -28.53 33.94
C VAL A 193 -33.07 -29.98 34.41
N ALA A 194 -31.88 -30.56 34.61
CA ALA A 194 -31.72 -31.92 35.11
C ALA A 194 -32.31 -32.10 36.51
N VAL A 195 -32.07 -31.15 37.42
CA VAL A 195 -32.67 -31.13 38.76
C VAL A 195 -34.20 -31.03 38.68
N ASN A 196 -34.74 -30.18 37.81
CA ASN A 196 -36.19 -30.08 37.60
C ASN A 196 -36.79 -31.41 37.11
N PHE A 197 -36.08 -32.12 36.23
CA PHE A 197 -36.56 -33.40 35.70
C PHE A 197 -36.46 -34.53 36.72
N HIS A 198 -35.34 -34.65 37.43
CA HIS A 198 -35.08 -35.71 38.39
C HIS A 198 -36.04 -35.63 39.59
N TYR A 199 -36.23 -34.43 40.14
CA TYR A 199 -37.05 -34.22 41.34
C TYR A 199 -38.51 -33.83 41.02
N ARG A 200 -38.98 -34.06 39.78
CA ARG A 200 -40.33 -33.66 39.32
C ARG A 200 -41.48 -34.17 40.18
N GLU A 201 -41.26 -35.25 40.94
CA GLU A 201 -42.28 -35.84 41.81
C GLU A 201 -42.48 -35.10 43.13
N LEU A 202 -41.49 -34.31 43.57
CA LEU A 202 -41.55 -33.54 44.81
C LEU A 202 -42.64 -32.47 44.75
N ARG A 203 -43.45 -32.38 45.82
CA ARG A 203 -44.59 -31.44 45.92
C ARG A 203 -44.19 -29.99 45.67
N LEU A 204 -43.02 -29.57 46.18
CA LEU A 204 -42.48 -28.22 45.98
C LEU A 204 -42.23 -27.91 44.50
N ILE A 205 -41.64 -28.86 43.76
CA ILE A 205 -41.32 -28.69 42.33
C ILE A 205 -42.59 -28.75 41.48
N LYS A 206 -43.56 -29.61 41.82
CA LYS A 206 -44.88 -29.63 41.16
C LYS A 206 -45.61 -28.30 41.24
N MET A 207 -45.50 -27.58 42.36
CA MET A 207 -46.12 -26.26 42.53
C MET A 207 -45.46 -25.16 41.69
N SER A 208 -44.19 -25.31 41.31
CA SER A 208 -43.41 -24.26 40.62
C SER A 208 -43.60 -24.22 39.10
N SER A 209 -44.48 -25.08 38.55
CA SER A 209 -44.70 -25.27 37.09
C SER A 209 -43.44 -25.81 36.38
N PRO A 210 -43.05 -27.09 36.61
CA PRO A 210 -41.77 -27.63 36.17
C PRO A 210 -41.59 -27.61 34.64
N LEU A 211 -42.68 -27.82 33.89
CA LEU A 211 -42.67 -27.74 32.43
C LEU A 211 -42.29 -26.33 31.91
N VAL A 212 -42.77 -25.28 32.57
CA VAL A 212 -42.47 -23.88 32.22
C VAL A 212 -41.03 -23.54 32.57
N ASN A 213 -40.52 -24.02 33.71
CA ASN A 213 -39.12 -23.86 34.09
C ASN A 213 -38.17 -24.55 33.10
N ASN A 214 -38.55 -25.71 32.55
CA ASN A 214 -37.77 -26.38 31.50
C ASN A 214 -37.72 -25.55 30.21
N VAL A 215 -38.79 -24.85 29.83
CA VAL A 215 -38.80 -23.92 28.69
C VAL A 215 -37.86 -22.74 28.95
N ILE A 216 -37.87 -22.16 30.16
CA ILE A 216 -36.94 -21.09 30.54
C ILE A 216 -35.49 -21.59 30.42
N GLY A 217 -35.19 -22.77 30.95
CA GLY A 217 -33.85 -23.38 30.86
C GLY A 217 -33.41 -23.61 29.42
N ALA A 218 -34.30 -24.09 28.55
CA ALA A 218 -34.03 -24.25 27.13
C ALA A 218 -33.78 -22.91 26.43
N GLY A 219 -34.57 -21.88 26.73
CA GLY A 219 -34.36 -20.52 26.21
C GLY A 219 -33.01 -19.94 26.61
N CYS A 220 -32.64 -20.06 27.89
CA CYS A 220 -31.31 -19.64 28.38
C CYS A 220 -30.17 -20.40 27.67
N LEU A 221 -30.31 -21.70 27.46
CA LEU A 221 -29.34 -22.52 26.73
C LEU A 221 -29.12 -21.99 25.30
N MET A 222 -30.20 -21.64 24.59
CA MET A 222 -30.13 -21.05 23.25
C MET A 222 -29.45 -19.68 23.25
N CYS A 223 -29.75 -18.83 24.24
CA CYS A 223 -29.08 -17.53 24.38
C CYS A 223 -27.57 -17.69 24.60
N TYR A 224 -27.14 -18.58 25.50
CA TYR A 224 -25.70 -18.82 25.71
C TYR A 224 -25.03 -19.44 24.47
N ALA A 225 -25.71 -20.33 23.76
CA ALA A 225 -25.21 -20.85 22.49
C ALA A 225 -25.05 -19.74 21.42
N SER A 226 -25.95 -18.75 21.39
CA SER A 226 -25.82 -17.59 20.49
C SER A 226 -24.55 -16.76 20.76
N CYS A 227 -24.15 -16.60 22.03
CA CYS A 227 -22.91 -15.93 22.40
C CYS A 227 -21.66 -16.69 21.90
N ILE A 228 -21.70 -18.02 21.92
CA ILE A 228 -20.62 -18.85 21.38
C ILE A 228 -20.55 -18.70 19.86
N VAL A 229 -21.69 -18.73 19.16
CA VAL A 229 -21.73 -18.50 17.71
C VAL A 229 -21.18 -17.12 17.35
N MET A 230 -21.50 -16.09 18.14
CA MET A 230 -20.94 -14.73 17.96
C MET A 230 -19.41 -14.71 18.08
N ALA A 231 -18.86 -15.36 19.10
CA ALA A 231 -17.42 -15.47 19.29
C ALA A 231 -16.75 -16.21 18.12
N VAL A 232 -17.37 -17.30 17.64
CA VAL A 232 -16.89 -18.06 16.47
C VAL A 232 -16.87 -17.19 15.22
N ASN A 233 -17.95 -16.43 14.99
CA ASN A 233 -18.11 -15.59 13.82
C ASN A 233 -17.09 -14.43 13.76
N SER A 234 -16.65 -13.94 14.92
CA SER A 234 -15.66 -12.85 14.96
C SER A 234 -14.21 -13.32 14.74
N HIS A 235 -13.84 -14.51 15.20
CA HIS A 235 -12.42 -14.86 15.36
C HIS A 235 -11.95 -16.02 14.47
N TRP A 236 -12.85 -16.92 14.05
CA TRP A 236 -12.48 -18.09 13.26
C TRP A 236 -13.10 -18.13 11.87
N ALA A 237 -14.39 -17.79 11.75
CA ALA A 237 -15.08 -17.91 10.47
C ALA A 237 -16.16 -16.83 10.32
N VAL A 238 -15.92 -15.85 9.44
CA VAL A 238 -16.97 -14.89 9.06
C VAL A 238 -17.86 -15.55 8.01
N SER A 239 -19.08 -15.90 8.39
CA SER A 239 -20.04 -16.54 7.48
C SER A 239 -21.44 -15.98 7.68
N THR A 240 -22.13 -15.71 6.57
CA THR A 240 -23.54 -15.32 6.55
C THR A 240 -24.41 -16.32 7.32
N GLY A 241 -24.12 -17.62 7.20
CA GLY A 241 -24.88 -18.66 7.91
C GLY A 241 -24.73 -18.58 9.43
N LEU A 242 -23.53 -18.26 9.92
CA LEU A 242 -23.29 -18.07 11.36
C LEU A 242 -23.99 -16.82 11.89
N CYS A 243 -24.03 -15.74 11.10
CA CYS A 243 -24.77 -14.52 11.44
C CYS A 243 -26.28 -14.77 11.57
N TRP A 244 -26.86 -15.52 10.62
CA TRP A 244 -28.26 -15.97 10.70
C TRP A 244 -28.52 -16.84 11.91
N THR A 245 -27.65 -17.83 12.14
CA THR A 245 -27.77 -18.77 13.26
C THR A 245 -27.72 -18.05 14.60
N GLN A 246 -26.78 -17.12 14.78
CA GLN A 246 -26.68 -16.30 15.99
C GLN A 246 -27.97 -15.53 16.25
N THR A 247 -28.47 -14.81 15.24
CA THR A 247 -29.68 -13.99 15.38
C THR A 247 -30.91 -14.83 15.68
N ALA A 248 -31.06 -15.97 15.01
CA ALA A 248 -32.17 -16.90 15.24
C ALA A 248 -32.12 -17.52 16.65
N LEU A 249 -30.95 -17.98 17.11
CA LEU A 249 -30.82 -18.55 18.46
C LEU A 249 -31.13 -17.51 19.55
N LEU A 250 -30.64 -16.29 19.40
CA LEU A 250 -30.84 -15.23 20.39
C LEU A 250 -32.31 -14.82 20.49
N THR A 251 -32.96 -14.58 19.35
CA THR A 251 -34.36 -14.16 19.30
C THR A 251 -35.30 -15.26 19.82
N ILE A 252 -35.18 -16.48 19.30
CA ILE A 252 -36.03 -17.61 19.73
C ILE A 252 -35.77 -17.94 21.20
N GLY A 253 -34.50 -17.95 21.63
CA GLY A 253 -34.12 -18.24 23.01
C GLY A 253 -34.65 -17.21 24.01
N TYR A 254 -34.50 -15.93 23.69
CA TYR A 254 -34.99 -14.83 24.52
C TYR A 254 -36.51 -14.87 24.65
N SER A 255 -37.22 -15.03 23.53
CA SER A 255 -38.68 -15.05 23.51
C SER A 255 -39.28 -16.27 24.20
N ALA A 256 -38.64 -17.44 24.08
CA ALA A 256 -39.02 -18.62 24.85
C ALA A 256 -38.87 -18.40 26.36
N ALA A 257 -37.73 -17.84 26.80
CA ALA A 257 -37.47 -17.59 28.22
C ALA A 257 -38.39 -16.51 28.80
N PHE A 258 -38.52 -15.37 28.11
CA PHE A 258 -39.37 -14.26 28.55
C PHE A 258 -40.86 -14.61 28.48
N GLY A 259 -41.30 -15.25 27.39
CA GLY A 259 -42.67 -15.75 27.25
C GLY A 259 -43.05 -16.73 28.35
N ALA A 260 -42.15 -17.65 28.72
CA ALA A 260 -42.36 -18.57 29.83
C ALA A 260 -42.41 -17.88 31.21
N MET A 261 -41.58 -16.84 31.43
CA MET A 261 -41.65 -16.01 32.63
C MET A 261 -43.00 -15.28 32.74
N LEU A 262 -43.50 -14.69 31.65
CA LEU A 262 -44.82 -14.05 31.60
C LEU A 262 -45.96 -15.05 31.84
N ALA A 263 -45.87 -16.24 31.25
CA ALA A 263 -46.83 -17.32 31.48
C ALA A 263 -46.90 -17.69 32.99
N LYS A 264 -45.76 -17.72 33.66
CA LYS A 264 -45.65 -18.02 35.09
C LYS A 264 -46.23 -16.91 35.96
N THR A 265 -45.93 -15.63 35.67
CA THR A 265 -46.51 -14.50 36.40
C THR A 265 -48.02 -14.38 36.18
N TRP A 266 -48.48 -14.64 34.96
CA TRP A 266 -49.92 -14.68 34.64
C TRP A 266 -50.65 -15.78 35.42
N ARG A 267 -50.05 -16.98 35.55
CA ARG A 267 -50.60 -18.06 36.37
C ARG A 267 -50.81 -17.60 37.83
N VAL A 268 -49.82 -16.91 38.40
CA VAL A 268 -49.88 -16.37 39.76
C VAL A 268 -50.99 -15.32 39.89
N HIS A 269 -51.02 -14.34 38.99
CA HIS A 269 -52.06 -13.32 38.96
C HIS A 269 -53.47 -13.93 38.90
N ARG A 270 -53.68 -14.91 38.02
CA ARG A 270 -54.97 -15.57 37.87
C ARG A 270 -55.40 -16.37 39.11
N ILE A 271 -54.45 -16.92 39.86
CA ILE A 271 -54.75 -17.62 41.13
C ILE A 271 -55.24 -16.62 42.18
N PHE A 272 -54.57 -15.47 42.34
CA PHE A 272 -54.92 -14.48 43.36
C PHE A 272 -56.15 -13.63 43.00
N THR A 273 -56.39 -13.34 41.73
CA THR A 273 -57.56 -12.59 41.26
C THR A 273 -58.84 -13.46 41.24
N ASN A 274 -58.75 -14.77 41.53
CA ASN A 274 -59.91 -15.67 41.60
C ASN A 274 -60.67 -15.53 42.93
N VAL A 275 -61.48 -14.47 43.05
CA VAL A 275 -62.28 -14.10 44.24
C VAL A 275 -63.19 -15.22 44.75
N LYS A 276 -63.59 -16.17 43.89
CA LYS A 276 -64.52 -17.25 44.27
C LYS A 276 -63.86 -18.43 45.01
N LEU A 277 -62.54 -18.41 45.26
CA LEU A 277 -61.76 -19.45 45.98
C LEU A 277 -62.00 -20.91 45.50
N ARG A 278 -62.67 -21.10 44.36
CA ARG A 278 -62.93 -22.40 43.77
C ARG A 278 -61.63 -22.89 43.15
N ARG A 279 -61.28 -24.16 43.41
CA ARG A 279 -60.08 -24.80 42.86
C ARG A 279 -60.13 -24.80 41.33
N VAL A 280 -59.47 -23.83 40.69
CA VAL A 280 -59.30 -23.78 39.24
C VAL A 280 -58.02 -24.52 38.90
N ALA A 281 -58.15 -25.77 38.44
CA ALA A 281 -57.04 -26.49 37.83
C ALA A 281 -56.77 -25.88 36.45
N ILE A 282 -55.80 -24.98 36.37
CA ILE A 282 -55.33 -24.41 35.11
C ILE A 282 -54.55 -25.50 34.38
N LYS A 283 -55.01 -25.89 33.19
CA LYS A 283 -54.27 -26.82 32.33
C LYS A 283 -53.03 -26.13 31.78
N ASP A 284 -51.89 -26.84 31.80
CA ASP A 284 -50.62 -26.35 31.27
C ASP A 284 -50.70 -26.01 29.77
N SER A 285 -51.66 -26.59 29.04
CA SER A 285 -51.95 -26.30 27.64
C SER A 285 -52.23 -24.82 27.35
N HIS A 286 -52.91 -24.10 28.25
CA HIS A 286 -53.16 -22.66 28.05
C HIS A 286 -51.89 -21.83 28.23
N LEU A 287 -50.98 -22.26 29.10
CA LEU A 287 -49.70 -21.59 29.31
C LEU A 287 -48.78 -21.77 28.11
N PHE A 288 -48.70 -23.00 27.58
CA PHE A 288 -47.95 -23.29 26.37
C PHE A 288 -48.51 -22.56 25.15
N ALA A 289 -49.83 -22.39 25.05
CA ALA A 289 -50.43 -21.61 23.96
C ALA A 289 -49.96 -20.14 23.94
N VAL A 290 -49.83 -19.50 25.12
CA VAL A 290 -49.32 -18.12 25.21
C VAL A 290 -47.85 -18.05 24.80
N ILE A 291 -47.02 -19.00 25.27
CA ILE A 291 -45.60 -19.06 24.92
C ILE A 291 -45.43 -19.28 23.41
N LEU A 292 -46.19 -20.22 22.83
CA LEU A 292 -46.15 -20.51 21.40
C LEU A 292 -46.62 -19.32 20.57
N LEU A 293 -47.61 -18.56 21.02
CA LEU A 293 -48.08 -17.36 20.33
C LEU A 293 -46.96 -16.31 20.22
N VAL A 294 -46.26 -16.04 21.32
CA VAL A 294 -45.12 -15.10 21.35
C VAL A 294 -43.96 -15.60 20.46
N LEU A 295 -43.68 -16.90 20.50
CA LEU A 295 -42.64 -17.48 19.66
C LEU A 295 -43.01 -17.39 18.17
N ALA A 296 -44.27 -17.67 17.84
CA ALA A 296 -44.76 -17.61 16.47
C ALA A 296 -44.68 -16.19 15.89
N THR A 297 -44.97 -15.16 16.70
CA THR A 297 -44.82 -13.77 16.25
C THR A 297 -43.38 -13.46 15.85
N ASP A 298 -42.39 -13.89 16.65
CA ASP A 298 -40.98 -13.62 16.33
C ASP A 298 -40.48 -14.44 15.15
N ILE A 299 -40.93 -15.70 15.01
CA ILE A 299 -40.59 -16.52 13.85
C ILE A 299 -41.12 -15.89 12.55
N VAL A 300 -42.36 -15.39 12.56
CA VAL A 300 -42.94 -14.71 11.39
C VAL A 300 -42.14 -13.45 11.05
N LEU A 301 -41.74 -12.66 12.06
CA LEU A 301 -40.91 -11.47 11.85
C LEU A 301 -39.53 -11.83 11.29
N LEU A 302 -38.88 -12.88 11.78
CA LEU A 302 -37.59 -13.34 11.27
C LEU A 302 -37.68 -13.84 9.83
N ILE A 303 -38.72 -14.61 9.50
CA ILE A 303 -38.94 -15.09 8.13
C ILE A 303 -39.21 -13.91 7.19
N ALA A 304 -40.07 -12.97 7.59
CA ALA A 304 -40.36 -11.77 6.81
C ALA A 304 -39.09 -10.95 6.58
N TRP A 305 -38.27 -10.76 7.62
CA TRP A 305 -37.00 -10.06 7.49
C TRP A 305 -36.03 -10.80 6.55
N GLY A 306 -35.90 -12.12 6.67
CA GLY A 306 -35.02 -12.90 5.78
C GLY A 306 -35.46 -12.94 4.33
N ILE A 307 -36.73 -12.70 4.03
CA ILE A 307 -37.24 -12.57 2.65
C ILE A 307 -37.02 -11.15 2.11
N ILE A 308 -37.28 -10.12 2.91
CA ILE A 308 -37.25 -8.72 2.48
C ILE A 308 -35.81 -8.21 2.38
N ASP A 309 -34.98 -8.48 3.39
CA ASP A 309 -33.62 -7.96 3.50
C ASP A 309 -32.69 -8.98 4.16
N PRO A 310 -32.10 -9.92 3.39
CA PRO A 310 -31.28 -10.96 3.96
C PRO A 310 -29.92 -10.44 4.46
N LEU A 311 -29.48 -10.96 5.61
CA LEU A 311 -28.15 -10.65 6.14
C LEU A 311 -27.06 -11.02 5.13
N THR A 312 -26.14 -10.10 4.87
CA THR A 312 -24.97 -10.29 4.00
C THR A 312 -23.70 -9.76 4.68
N VAL A 313 -22.55 -10.37 4.36
CA VAL A 313 -21.25 -9.93 4.88
C VAL A 313 -20.73 -8.80 4.00
N LYS A 314 -20.42 -7.65 4.62
CA LYS A 314 -19.85 -6.48 3.94
C LYS A 314 -18.53 -6.06 4.61
N SER A 315 -17.47 -5.95 3.83
CA SER A 315 -16.20 -5.39 4.27
C SER A 315 -16.17 -3.87 4.04
N VAL A 316 -15.82 -3.11 5.08
CA VAL A 316 -15.64 -1.66 5.00
C VAL A 316 -14.19 -1.33 5.38
N SER A 317 -13.48 -0.64 4.50
CA SER A 317 -12.16 -0.12 4.77
C SER A 317 -12.27 1.14 5.62
N LEU A 318 -11.69 1.12 6.82
CA LEU A 318 -11.58 2.30 7.66
C LEU A 318 -10.31 3.05 7.28
N PRO A 319 -10.32 4.40 7.20
CA PRO A 319 -9.09 5.17 7.10
C PRO A 319 -8.23 4.90 8.33
N SER A 320 -6.93 4.72 8.13
CA SER A 320 -5.98 4.60 9.24
C SER A 320 -5.96 5.90 10.04
N VAL A 321 -6.30 5.83 11.33
CA VAL A 321 -6.12 6.92 12.30
C VAL A 321 -4.67 6.92 12.78
#